data_AF-A0A5K1EG25-F1
#
_entry.id   AF-A0A5K1EG25-F1
#
_cell.length_a   1.000
_cell.length_b   1.000
_cell.length_c   1.000
_cell.angle_alpha   90.00
_cell.angle_beta   90.00
_cell.angle_gamma   90.00
#
_symmetry.space_group_name_H-M   'P 1'
#
loop_
_entity.id
_entity.type
_entity.pdbx_description
1 polymer ?
#
loop_
_entity_poly.entity_id
_entity_poly.type
_entity_poly.pdbx_seq_one_letter_code
_entity_poly.pdbx_strand_id
1 'polypeptide(L)'
;MADRGSVSHVLIFPFPTQGHINCMLNLVQLLFLDGDLYATFLNSEQNDLRLRRCTDLHTLRSSRKNLRFRAITDELPDDHPGRRMISRSYMLR
;
A
#
# COMPACT_ATOMS: atom_id res chain seq x y z
N MET A 1 -5.24 22.09 -30.15
CA MET A 1 -4.22 22.25 -29.08
C MET A 1 -4.50 21.15 -28.08
N ALA A 2 -3.67 20.11 -28.04
CA ALA A 2 -3.93 18.93 -27.22
C ALA A 2 -3.85 19.30 -25.75
N ASP A 3 -4.95 19.10 -25.03
CA ASP A 3 -4.95 19.02 -23.57
C ASP A 3 -3.94 17.94 -23.18
N ARG A 4 -2.83 18.33 -22.56
CA ARG A 4 -1.93 17.36 -21.94
C ARG A 4 -2.65 16.90 -20.70
N GLY A 5 -3.58 15.95 -20.86
CA GLY A 5 -4.39 15.41 -19.78
C GLY A 5 -3.50 15.16 -18.57
N SER A 6 -3.70 15.95 -17.52
CA SER A 6 -2.87 15.90 -16.33
C SER A 6 -3.15 14.55 -15.65
N VAL A 7 -2.19 13.64 -15.77
CA VAL A 7 -2.24 12.34 -15.14
C VAL A 7 -2.39 12.53 -13.63
N SER A 8 -3.54 12.12 -13.09
CA SER A 8 -3.82 12.28 -11.66
C SER A 8 -3.07 11.20 -10.88
N HIS A 9 -2.31 11.59 -9.85
CA HIS A 9 -1.52 10.66 -9.04
C HIS A 9 -1.99 10.68 -7.59
N VAL A 10 -2.45 9.53 -7.10
CA VAL A 10 -2.94 9.33 -5.74
C VAL A 10 -1.90 8.60 -4.91
N LEU A 11 -1.62 9.14 -3.73
CA LEU A 11 -0.77 8.50 -2.72
C LEU A 11 -1.65 7.90 -1.62
N ILE A 12 -1.38 6.64 -1.28
CA ILE A 12 -2.25 5.86 -0.39
C ILE A 12 -1.45 5.37 0.79
N PHE A 13 -1.94 5.71 1.98
CA PHE A 13 -1.36 5.33 3.27
C PHE A 13 -2.34 4.43 4.01
N PRO A 14 -2.27 3.10 3.79
CA PRO A 14 -3.16 2.20 4.50
C PRO A 14 -2.75 2.10 5.96
N PHE A 15 -3.76 1.96 6.84
CA PHE A 15 -3.51 1.64 8.24
C PHE A 15 -2.94 0.20 8.35
N PRO A 16 -1.97 -0.09 9.25
CA PRO A 16 -1.28 -1.38 9.41
C PRO A 16 -2.12 -2.57 9.89
N THR A 17 -3.41 -2.65 9.54
CA THR A 17 -4.27 -3.80 9.83
C THR A 17 -4.65 -4.52 8.53
N GLN A 18 -4.67 -5.85 8.57
CA GLN A 18 -4.90 -6.70 7.40
C GLN A 18 -6.22 -6.36 6.68
N GLY A 19 -7.29 -6.06 7.43
CA GLY A 19 -8.58 -5.67 6.87
C GLY A 19 -8.53 -4.35 6.09
N HIS A 20 -7.86 -3.33 6.61
CA HIS A 20 -7.76 -2.03 5.95
C HIS A 20 -6.94 -2.11 4.66
N ILE A 21 -5.87 -2.91 4.66
CA ILE A 21 -5.04 -3.14 3.48
C ILE A 21 -5.88 -3.71 2.32
N ASN A 22 -6.65 -4.77 2.55
CA ASN A 22 -7.48 -5.38 1.51
C ASN A 22 -8.57 -4.43 1.00
N CYS A 23 -9.22 -3.69 1.90
CA CYS A 23 -10.19 -2.66 1.52
C CYS A 23 -9.56 -1.59 0.61
N MET A 24 -8.36 -1.10 0.96
CA MET A 24 -7.67 -0.09 0.15
C MET A 24 -7.22 -0.65 -1.21
N LEU A 25 -6.79 -1.92 -1.28
CA LEU A 25 -6.47 -2.57 -2.56
C LEU A 25 -7.70 -2.65 -3.49
N ASN A 26 -8.86 -3.02 -2.94
CA ASN A 26 -10.10 -3.07 -3.71
C ASN A 26 -10.57 -1.67 -4.13
N LEU A 27 -10.48 -0.68 -3.24
CA LEU A 27 -10.77 0.72 -3.57
C LEU A 27 -9.93 1.19 -4.76
N VAL A 28 -8.66 0.84 -4.79
CA VAL A 28 -7.76 1.21 -5.88
C VAL A 28 -8.13 0.53 -7.19
N GLN A 29 -8.52 -0.75 -7.15
CA GLN A 29 -9.01 -1.43 -8.35
C GLN A 29 -10.24 -0.73 -8.95
N LEU A 30 -11.13 -0.21 -8.10
CA LEU A 30 -12.30 0.57 -8.52
C LEU A 30 -11.91 1.94 -9.06
N LEU A 31 -10.99 2.65 -8.41
CA LEU A 31 -10.51 3.96 -8.85
C LEU A 31 -9.83 3.91 -10.23
N PHE A 32 -9.27 2.75 -10.61
CA PHE A 32 -8.68 2.54 -11.93
C PHE A 32 -9.68 2.16 -13.03
N LEU A 33 -10.99 2.18 -12.78
CA LEU A 33 -12.00 1.89 -13.79
C LEU A 33 -12.21 3.05 -14.78
N ASP A 34 -12.05 4.31 -14.35
CA ASP A 34 -12.36 5.50 -15.16
C ASP A 34 -11.20 6.06 -15.99
N GLY A 35 -10.00 5.46 -15.92
CA GLY A 35 -8.85 5.83 -16.76
C GLY A 35 -8.03 7.04 -16.27
N ASP A 36 -6.74 7.03 -16.62
CA ASP A 36 -5.70 8.05 -16.33
C ASP A 36 -5.41 8.42 -14.87
N LEU A 37 -5.63 7.46 -13.96
CA LEU A 37 -5.15 7.54 -12.58
C LEU A 37 -3.87 6.70 -12.40
N TYR A 38 -2.92 7.25 -11.65
CA TYR A 38 -1.78 6.53 -11.08
C TYR A 38 -1.98 6.45 -9.58
N ALA A 39 -1.66 5.30 -8.97
CA ALA A 39 -1.69 5.16 -7.52
C ALA A 39 -0.38 4.62 -6.98
N THR A 40 0.04 5.12 -5.82
CA THR A 40 1.18 4.58 -5.08
C THR A 40 0.74 4.23 -3.67
N PHE A 41 0.85 2.95 -3.32
CA PHE A 41 0.77 2.50 -1.94
C PHE A 41 2.09 2.78 -1.25
N LEU A 42 2.04 3.62 -0.22
CA LEU A 42 3.17 3.92 0.64
C LEU A 42 2.96 3.23 1.97
N ASN A 43 3.81 2.24 2.23
CA ASN A 43 3.79 1.41 3.43
C ASN A 43 5.08 1.58 4.22
N SER A 44 5.07 1.20 5.49
CA SER A 44 6.31 0.91 6.19
C SER A 44 6.91 -0.42 5.72
N GLU A 45 8.21 -0.64 5.91
CA GLU A 45 8.86 -1.93 5.58
C GLU A 45 8.19 -3.12 6.26
N GLN A 46 7.78 -2.97 7.52
CA GLN A 46 7.08 -4.02 8.25
C GLN A 46 5.72 -4.37 7.61
N ASN A 47 5.00 -3.37 7.14
CA ASN A 47 3.72 -3.57 6.44
C ASN A 47 3.94 -4.15 5.04
N ASP A 48 4.99 -3.75 4.32
CA ASP A 48 5.34 -4.32 3.02
C ASP A 48 5.67 -5.82 3.14
N LEU A 49 6.41 -6.22 4.19
CA LEU A 49 6.70 -7.62 4.49
C LEU A 49 5.42 -8.43 4.76
N ARG A 50 4.47 -7.88 5.52
CA ARG A 50 3.18 -8.53 5.78
C ARG A 50 2.35 -8.61 4.51
N LEU A 51 2.30 -7.54 3.73
CA LEU A 51 1.57 -7.46 2.47
C LEU A 51 2.02 -8.53 1.46
N ARG A 52 3.34 -8.74 1.33
CA ARG A 52 3.93 -9.80 0.50
C ARG A 52 3.57 -11.22 0.96
N ARG A 53 3.28 -11.41 2.24
CA ARG A 53 2.91 -12.72 2.81
C ARG A 53 1.42 -13.02 2.64
N CYS A 54 0.58 -12.00 2.68
CA CYS A 54 -0.88 -12.15 2.69
C CYS A 54 -1.54 -11.90 1.33
N THR A 55 -0.82 -11.30 0.38
CA THR A 55 -1.36 -10.92 -0.93
C THR A 55 -0.34 -11.17 -2.02
N ASP A 56 -0.79 -11.72 -3.15
CA ASP A 56 0.05 -11.86 -4.35
C ASP A 56 0.25 -10.51 -5.06
N LEU A 57 1.14 -9.71 -4.49
CA LEU A 57 1.54 -8.42 -5.05
C LEU A 57 2.18 -8.55 -6.43
N HIS A 58 2.76 -9.71 -6.77
CA HIS A 58 3.39 -9.90 -8.06
C HIS A 58 2.34 -9.89 -9.18
N THR A 59 1.24 -10.62 -8.99
CA THR A 59 0.11 -10.62 -9.93
C THR A 59 -0.55 -9.26 -10.01
N LEU A 60 -0.73 -8.57 -8.87
CA LEU A 60 -1.36 -7.25 -8.83
C LEU A 60 -0.51 -6.15 -9.51
N ARG A 61 0.82 -6.18 -9.32
CA ARG A 61 1.75 -5.24 -9.99
C ARG A 61 1.82 -5.50 -11.50
N SER A 62 1.73 -6.77 -11.89
CA SER A 62 1.77 -7.16 -13.30
C SER A 62 0.48 -6.81 -14.05
N SER A 63 -0.67 -6.90 -13.38
CA SER A 63 -1.98 -6.59 -13.98
C SER A 63 -2.23 -5.09 -14.18
N ARG A 64 -1.51 -4.21 -13.46
CA ARG A 64 -1.73 -2.75 -13.48
C ARG A 64 -0.42 -1.97 -13.57
N LYS A 65 -0.13 -1.41 -14.76
CA LYS A 65 1.06 -0.55 -14.99
C LYS A 65 1.03 0.76 -14.21
N ASN A 66 -0.17 1.21 -13.80
CA ASN A 66 -0.37 2.50 -13.12
C ASN A 66 -0.38 2.37 -11.59
N LEU A 67 -0.09 1.17 -11.04
CA LEU A 67 -0.07 0.91 -9.61
C LEU A 67 1.35 0.62 -9.13
N ARG A 68 1.81 1.35 -8.10
CA ARG A 68 3.12 1.15 -7.48
C ARG A 68 2.98 0.87 -5.99
N PHE A 69 3.90 0.07 -5.46
CA PHE A 69 4.08 -0.17 -4.03
C PHE A 69 5.46 0.33 -3.63
N ARG A 70 5.54 1.20 -2.63
CA ARG A 70 6.78 1.66 -2.01
C ARG A 70 6.74 1.40 -0.51
N ALA A 71 7.86 0.95 0.01
CA ALA A 71 8.12 0.86 1.43
C ALA A 71 9.03 2.00 1.87
N ILE A 72 8.78 2.57 3.05
CA ILE A 72 9.66 3.49 3.76
C ILE A 72 10.02 2.90 5.12
N THR A 73 11.23 3.18 5.59
CA THR A 73 11.64 2.81 6.94
C THR A 73 11.04 3.81 7.91
N ASP A 74 10.20 3.34 8.82
CA ASP A 74 9.79 4.14 9.97
C ASP A 74 11.02 4.22 10.87
N GLU A 75 11.60 5.41 11.08
CA GLU A 75 12.82 5.64 11.89
C GLU A 75 12.60 5.41 13.40
N LEU A 76 11.85 4.37 13.77
CA LEU A 76 11.75 3.91 15.15
C LEU A 76 12.97 3.04 15.48
N PRO A 77 13.74 3.38 16.54
CA PRO A 77 14.87 2.57 16.99
C PRO A 77 14.46 1.11 17.21
N ASP A 78 15.35 0.18 16.89
CA ASP A 78 15.12 -1.27 17.01
C ASP A 78 14.68 -1.67 18.44
N ASP A 79 15.17 -0.91 19.43
CA ASP A 79 14.97 -1.09 20.87
C ASP A 79 13.78 -0.29 21.46
N HIS A 80 12.94 0.32 20.61
CA HIS A 80 11.77 1.06 21.10
C HIS A 80 10.66 0.07 21.53
N PRO A 81 10.10 0.17 22.76
CA PRO A 81 9.06 -0.75 23.24
C PRO A 81 7.80 -0.72 22.36
N GLY A 82 7.56 0.41 21.68
CA GLY A 82 6.53 0.55 20.65
C GLY A 82 6.73 -0.43 19.50
N ARG A 83 7.95 -0.62 18.97
CA ARG A 83 8.25 -1.49 17.81
C ARG A 83 7.85 -2.95 18.04
N ARG A 84 8.01 -3.44 19.27
CA ARG A 84 7.60 -4.80 19.67
C ARG A 84 6.09 -4.92 19.90
N MET A 85 5.45 -3.83 20.32
CA MET A 85 4.01 -3.75 20.58
C MET A 85 3.20 -3.65 19.27
N ILE A 86 3.68 -2.92 18.26
CA ILE A 86 3.17 -2.98 16.89
C ILE A 86 3.56 -4.28 16.14
N SER A 87 4.39 -5.16 16.70
CA SER A 87 4.52 -6.51 16.14
C SER A 87 3.51 -7.51 16.72
N ARG A 88 3.04 -7.29 17.96
CA ARG A 88 2.17 -8.23 18.69
C ARG A 88 0.69 -7.84 18.67
N SER A 89 0.36 -6.54 18.64
CA SER A 89 -1.03 -6.07 18.68
C SER A 89 -1.82 -6.29 17.39
N TYR A 90 -1.16 -6.60 16.26
CA TYR A 90 -1.82 -7.00 15.01
C TYR A 90 -1.81 -8.53 14.78
N MET A 91 -1.42 -9.29 15.80
CA MET A 91 -1.41 -10.76 15.80
C MET A 91 -2.52 -11.31 16.71
N LEU A 92 -3.67 -10.62 16.75
CA LEU A 92 -4.89 -11.14 17.36
C LEU A 92 -5.88 -11.54 16.26
N ARG A 93 -5.97 -12.86 16.10
CA ARG A 93 -6.90 -13.71 15.32
C ARG A 93 -6.84 -13.62 13.79
#